data_AF-A4WK47-F1
#
_entry.id   AF-A4WK47-F1
#
_cell.length_a   1.000
_cell.length_b   1.000
_cell.length_c   1.000
_cell.angle_alpha   90.00
_cell.angle_beta   90.00
_cell.angle_gamma   90.00
#
_symmetry.space_group_name_H-M   'P 1'
#
loop_
_entity.id
_entity.type
_entity.pdbx_description
1 polymer ?
#
loop_
_entity_poly.entity_id
_entity_poly.type
_entity_poly.pdbx_seq_one_letter_code
_entity_poly.pdbx_strand_id
1 'polypeptide(L)'
;MRRLLYTAALLLGIGSVLGSREVALLSLAPLAAFAINAALPPPGVAAEARRAGSFLEVAVRTGGLPGIVVVWVAPRLGSAIPSARVSMFAAPLKRTLKLRIPISESPAYLVVESYNAVFTKRAAAVYVAGARPTEPLQLAKGAEEFHEVRPYQPGDAPRFINWRLYAKTGDLYINKYAGAEELRAVVVLDTRRMAVAVADAAQRVASVLAERGFSVMYYVPGVGVVDKASPAPGARCGGAIPCGDVTVYVGSLSDMCRVGCPSIVYIDVAGEDPLAAIRRLPLYRELRASGAVVLTRPEDLRQFI
;
A
#
# COMPACT_ATOMS: atom_id res chain seq x y z
N MET A 1 14.91 23.34 12.61
CA MET A 1 14.43 24.47 11.78
C MET A 1 13.37 25.36 12.44
N ARG A 2 12.65 24.92 13.50
CA ARG A 2 11.97 25.85 14.45
C ARG A 2 12.87 27.01 14.88
N ARG A 3 14.18 26.73 15.01
CA ARG A 3 15.24 27.70 15.25
C ARG A 3 15.25 28.89 14.28
N LEU A 4 14.93 28.74 12.98
CA LEU A 4 14.89 29.88 12.04
C LEU A 4 13.76 30.86 12.37
N LEU A 5 12.56 30.36 12.63
CA LEU A 5 11.42 31.19 13.02
C LEU A 5 11.64 31.82 14.40
N TYR A 6 12.23 31.07 15.36
CA TYR A 6 12.61 31.63 16.64
C TYR A 6 13.68 32.71 16.52
N THR A 7 14.71 32.52 15.69
CA THR A 7 15.74 33.55 15.46
C THR A 7 15.14 34.79 14.81
N ALA A 8 14.21 34.63 13.85
CA ALA A 8 13.51 35.74 13.24
C ALA A 8 12.67 36.52 14.27
N ALA A 9 11.88 35.81 15.08
CA ALA A 9 11.05 36.40 16.12
C ALA A 9 11.90 37.11 17.20
N LEU A 10 13.03 36.51 17.58
CA LEU A 10 13.97 37.09 18.53
C LEU A 10 14.56 38.40 17.99
N LEU A 11 15.02 38.42 16.74
CA LEU A 11 15.59 39.62 16.10
C LEU A 11 14.54 40.74 15.95
N LEU A 12 13.30 40.39 15.58
CA LEU A 12 12.19 41.34 15.53
C LEU A 12 11.86 41.91 16.92
N GLY A 13 11.82 41.05 17.94
CA GLY A 13 11.55 41.45 19.32
C GLY A 13 12.63 42.38 19.86
N ILE A 14 13.91 42.01 19.72
CA ILE A 14 15.05 42.83 20.15
C ILE A 14 15.07 44.16 19.40
N GLY A 15 14.87 44.15 18.07
CA GLY A 15 14.82 45.37 17.27
C GLY A 15 13.68 46.30 17.69
N SER A 16 12.52 45.75 18.04
CA SER A 16 11.38 46.54 18.52
C SER A 16 11.64 47.16 19.89
N VAL A 17 12.22 46.39 20.83
CA VAL A 17 12.55 46.87 22.18
C VAL A 17 13.64 47.95 22.14
N LEU A 18 14.63 47.79 21.27
CA LEU A 18 15.73 48.76 21.11
C LEU A 18 15.39 49.95 20.19
N GLY A 19 14.21 49.95 19.53
CA GLY A 19 13.87 50.94 18.51
C GLY A 19 14.79 50.91 17.27
N SER A 20 15.56 49.83 17.08
CA SER A 20 16.53 49.72 15.99
C SER A 20 15.93 48.98 14.78
N ARG A 21 15.77 49.74 13.69
CA ARG A 21 15.30 49.18 12.40
C ARG A 21 16.30 48.17 11.82
N GLU A 22 17.60 48.38 12.01
CA GLU A 22 18.64 47.49 11.48
C GLU A 22 18.54 46.10 12.10
N VAL A 23 18.37 46.03 13.42
CA VAL A 23 18.22 44.75 14.14
C VAL A 23 16.93 44.04 13.74
N ALA A 24 15.84 44.79 13.54
CA ALA A 24 14.60 44.22 13.02
C ALA A 24 14.77 43.67 11.58
N LEU A 25 15.51 44.37 10.72
CA LEU A 25 15.77 43.95 9.34
C LEU A 25 16.62 42.67 9.26
N LEU A 26 17.48 42.38 10.24
CA LEU A 26 18.22 41.12 10.29
C LEU A 26 17.31 39.88 10.36
N SER A 27 16.06 40.03 10.80
CA SER A 27 15.07 38.94 10.79
C SER A 27 14.66 38.49 9.37
N LEU A 28 14.87 39.33 8.35
CA LEU A 28 14.54 38.99 6.96
C LEU A 28 15.39 37.82 6.45
N ALA A 29 16.64 37.68 6.90
CA ALA A 29 17.52 36.59 6.48
C ALA A 29 16.98 35.20 6.90
N PRO A 30 16.68 34.91 8.19
CA PRO A 30 16.09 33.63 8.57
C PRO A 30 14.67 33.42 8.00
N LEU A 31 13.89 34.48 7.80
CA LEU A 31 12.57 34.39 7.15
C LEU A 31 12.68 34.01 5.67
N ALA A 32 13.58 34.66 4.91
CA ALA A 32 13.86 34.33 3.52
C ALA A 32 14.39 32.90 3.40
N ALA A 33 15.32 32.49 4.26
CA ALA A 33 15.80 31.12 4.30
C ALA A 33 14.68 30.11 4.57
N PHE A 34 13.76 30.41 5.50
CA PHE A 34 12.59 29.57 5.74
C PHE A 34 11.67 29.50 4.52
N ALA A 35 11.35 30.64 3.90
CA ALA A 35 10.47 30.73 2.74
C ALA A 35 11.03 29.95 1.54
N ILE A 36 12.32 30.10 1.24
CA ILE A 36 13.01 29.37 0.17
C ILE A 36 12.90 27.86 0.44
N ASN A 37 13.21 27.40 1.65
CA ASN A 37 13.14 25.97 1.99
C ASN A 37 11.70 25.43 2.00
N ALA A 38 10.70 26.26 2.34
CA ALA A 38 9.29 25.89 2.31
C ALA A 38 8.77 25.75 0.86
N ALA A 39 9.29 26.56 -0.06
CA ALA A 39 8.95 26.49 -1.47
C ALA A 39 9.55 25.25 -2.16
N LEU A 40 10.76 24.83 -1.77
CA LEU A 40 11.43 23.67 -2.37
C LEU A 40 10.63 22.38 -2.17
N PRO A 41 10.52 21.52 -3.22
CA PRO A 41 9.96 20.20 -3.07
C PRO A 41 10.90 19.31 -2.24
N PRO A 42 10.38 18.29 -1.54
CA PRO A 42 11.21 17.31 -0.87
C PRO A 42 12.08 16.54 -1.87
N PRO A 43 13.24 16.03 -1.44
CA PRO A 43 14.07 15.21 -2.31
C PRO A 43 13.36 13.92 -2.69
N GLY A 44 13.45 13.56 -3.97
CA GLY A 44 13.11 12.20 -4.41
C GLY A 44 13.96 11.19 -3.66
N VAL A 45 13.34 10.09 -3.24
CA VAL A 45 14.00 9.01 -2.52
C VAL A 45 13.67 7.68 -3.19
N ALA A 46 14.67 6.82 -3.29
CA ALA A 46 14.51 5.41 -3.58
C ALA A 46 15.24 4.63 -2.49
N ALA A 47 14.67 3.52 -2.05
CA ALA A 47 15.24 2.73 -0.97
C ALA A 47 15.24 1.25 -1.35
N GLU A 48 16.33 0.59 -0.99
CA GLU A 48 16.49 -0.85 -1.07
C GLU A 48 16.88 -1.36 0.30
N ALA A 49 16.40 -2.55 0.66
CA ALA A 49 16.69 -3.17 1.94
C ALA A 49 17.07 -4.62 1.72
N ARG A 50 18.16 -5.05 2.35
CA ARG A 50 18.62 -6.44 2.32
C ARG A 50 18.81 -6.92 3.74
N ARG A 51 18.32 -8.13 4.04
CA ARG A 51 18.59 -8.78 5.32
C ARG A 51 20.00 -9.36 5.33
N ALA A 52 20.78 -9.02 6.36
CA ALA A 52 22.12 -9.54 6.61
C ALA A 52 22.20 -10.01 8.06
N GLY A 53 21.80 -11.26 8.31
CA GLY A 53 21.75 -11.84 9.67
C GLY A 53 20.74 -11.10 10.57
N SER A 54 21.24 -10.54 11.67
CA SER A 54 20.49 -9.75 12.67
C SER A 54 20.31 -8.27 12.31
N PHE A 55 20.80 -7.85 11.14
CA PHE A 55 20.68 -6.48 10.67
C PHE A 55 19.91 -6.39 9.34
N LEU A 56 19.22 -5.28 9.17
CA LEU A 56 18.72 -4.83 7.88
C LEU A 56 19.69 -3.78 7.33
N GLU A 57 20.35 -4.12 6.23
CA GLU A 57 21.15 -3.15 5.47
C GLU A 57 20.21 -2.38 4.54
N VAL A 58 20.08 -1.08 4.80
CA VAL A 58 19.19 -0.20 4.05
C VAL A 58 20.05 0.79 3.25
N ALA A 59 19.85 0.81 1.94
CA ALA A 59 20.45 1.76 1.03
C ALA A 59 19.39 2.73 0.54
N VAL A 60 19.49 4.00 0.94
CA VAL A 60 18.59 5.07 0.50
C VAL A 60 19.32 5.96 -0.50
N ARG A 61 18.88 5.96 -1.76
CA ARG A 61 19.34 6.88 -2.80
C ARG A 61 18.50 8.16 -2.72
N THR A 62 19.17 9.30 -2.51
CA THR A 62 18.52 10.61 -2.46
C THR A 62 18.75 11.39 -3.76
N GLY A 63 17.76 12.19 -4.15
CA GLY A 63 17.91 13.19 -5.21
C GLY A 63 18.87 14.32 -4.82
N GLY A 64 19.02 15.30 -5.71
CA GLY A 64 19.92 16.46 -5.51
C GLY A 64 19.31 17.61 -4.70
N LEU A 65 18.09 17.47 -4.18
CA LEU A 65 17.44 18.52 -3.39
C LEU A 65 17.76 18.37 -1.90
N PRO A 66 17.86 19.47 -1.15
CA PRO A 66 18.02 19.41 0.29
C PRO A 66 16.72 18.99 0.97
N GLY A 67 16.81 18.18 2.02
CA GLY A 67 15.63 17.76 2.77
C GLY A 67 15.95 16.87 3.95
N ILE A 68 14.90 16.29 4.54
CA ILE A 68 15.04 15.36 5.66
C ILE A 68 14.42 14.04 5.26
N VAL A 69 15.20 12.99 5.37
CA VAL A 69 14.76 11.63 5.10
C VAL A 69 14.56 10.93 6.44
N VAL A 70 13.35 10.43 6.67
CA VAL A 70 12.98 9.67 7.86
C VAL A 70 12.79 8.23 7.44
N VAL A 71 13.66 7.37 7.94
CA VAL A 71 13.61 5.92 7.74
C VAL A 71 13.06 5.31 9.00
N TRP A 72 11.99 4.53 8.89
CA TRP A 72 11.49 3.77 10.02
C TRP A 72 11.00 2.40 9.63
N VAL A 73 11.13 1.46 10.56
CA VAL A 73 10.62 0.11 10.40
C VAL A 73 9.20 0.08 10.89
N ALA A 74 8.26 -0.32 10.03
CA ALA A 74 6.88 -0.46 10.43
C ALA A 74 6.69 -1.78 11.19
N PRO A 75 6.29 -1.73 12.48
CA PRO A 75 5.94 -2.93 13.21
C PRO A 75 4.72 -3.60 12.55
N ARG A 76 4.62 -4.93 12.67
CA ARG A 76 3.37 -5.63 12.38
C ARG A 76 2.32 -5.21 13.41
N LEU A 77 1.05 -5.14 13.02
CA LEU A 77 -0.01 -4.94 14.01
C LEU A 77 0.08 -6.02 15.09
N GLY A 78 -0.05 -5.61 16.36
CA GLY A 78 0.13 -6.48 17.52
C GLY A 78 1.58 -6.76 17.94
N SER A 79 2.60 -6.29 17.23
CA SER A 79 3.99 -6.48 17.68
C SER A 79 4.35 -5.49 18.79
N ALA A 80 5.00 -5.99 19.85
CA ALA A 80 5.53 -5.17 20.95
C ALA A 80 6.84 -4.46 20.59
N ILE A 81 7.28 -4.53 19.33
CA ILE A 81 8.60 -4.06 18.90
C ILE A 81 8.55 -2.54 18.68
N PRO A 82 9.44 -1.75 19.32
CA PRO A 82 9.52 -0.31 19.07
C PRO A 82 9.94 -0.05 17.62
N SER A 83 9.23 0.85 16.94
CA SER A 83 9.61 1.27 15.59
C SER A 83 10.97 1.98 15.63
N ALA A 84 12.03 1.34 15.15
CA ALA A 84 13.31 2.00 14.95
C ALA A 84 13.09 3.13 13.94
N ARG A 85 13.27 4.39 14.37
CA ARG A 85 13.10 5.59 13.54
C ARG A 85 14.42 6.37 13.51
N VAL A 86 14.94 6.56 12.31
CA VAL A 86 16.18 7.29 12.04
C VAL A 86 15.87 8.44 11.09
N SER A 87 16.26 9.66 11.46
CA SER A 87 16.14 10.83 10.60
C SER A 87 17.52 11.31 10.16
N MET A 88 17.67 11.63 8.88
CA MET A 88 18.92 12.12 8.31
C MET A 88 18.66 13.33 7.42
N PHE A 89 19.55 14.31 7.43
CA PHE A 89 19.50 15.42 6.49
C PHE A 89 20.03 14.98 5.12
N ALA A 90 19.23 15.01 4.06
CA ALA A 90 19.67 14.83 2.68
C ALA A 90 20.32 16.12 2.17
N ALA A 91 21.61 16.03 1.83
CA ALA A 91 22.38 17.12 1.26
C ALA A 91 21.91 17.45 -0.17
N PRO A 92 22.20 18.67 -0.69
CA PRO A 92 21.83 19.09 -2.05
C PRO A 92 22.71 18.43 -3.15
N LEU A 93 23.03 17.15 -2.97
CA LEU A 93 23.87 16.33 -3.84
C LEU A 93 23.28 14.92 -3.86
N LYS A 94 23.21 14.30 -5.04
CA LYS A 94 22.78 12.90 -5.15
C LYS A 94 23.76 12.01 -4.39
N ARG A 95 23.25 11.19 -3.48
CA ARG A 95 24.08 10.28 -2.69
C ARG A 95 23.29 9.05 -2.25
N THR A 96 24.03 8.01 -1.89
CA THR A 96 23.45 6.81 -1.28
C THR A 96 23.81 6.79 0.21
N LEU A 97 22.78 6.79 1.06
CA LEU A 97 22.91 6.64 2.50
C LEU A 97 22.78 5.16 2.86
N LYS A 98 23.79 4.62 3.53
CA LYS A 98 23.76 3.24 4.03
C LYS A 98 23.49 3.25 5.52
N LEU A 99 22.47 2.50 5.94
CA LEU A 99 22.05 2.34 7.32
C LEU A 99 22.07 0.86 7.69
N ARG A 100 22.46 0.57 8.93
CA ARG A 100 22.32 -0.75 9.54
C ARG A 100 21.34 -0.64 10.68
N ILE A 101 20.17 -1.24 10.52
CA ILE A 101 19.11 -1.21 11.53
C ILE A 101 19.08 -2.61 12.17
N PRO A 102 19.30 -2.74 13.49
CA PRO A 102 19.15 -4.03 14.16
C PRO A 102 17.68 -4.45 14.09
N ILE A 103 17.42 -5.69 13.71
CA ILE A 103 16.08 -6.26 13.61
C ILE A 103 16.03 -7.61 14.33
N SER A 104 15.05 -7.78 15.24
CA SER A 104 14.79 -9.09 15.88
C SER A 104 13.90 -9.97 15.02
N GLU A 105 13.03 -9.37 14.20
CA GLU A 105 12.11 -10.06 13.31
C GLU A 105 12.14 -9.44 11.91
N SER A 106 11.77 -10.23 10.89
CA SER A 106 11.63 -9.71 9.52
C SER A 106 10.50 -8.68 9.47
N PRO A 107 10.80 -7.40 9.22
CA PRO A 107 9.80 -6.35 9.24
C PRO A 107 8.79 -6.55 8.13
N ALA A 108 7.54 -6.13 8.36
CA ALA A 108 6.53 -6.13 7.31
C ALA A 108 6.96 -5.19 6.18
N TYR A 109 7.33 -3.95 6.55
CA TYR A 109 7.78 -2.93 5.61
C TYR A 109 8.83 -2.02 6.23
N LEU A 110 9.81 -1.61 5.43
CA LEU A 110 10.64 -0.45 5.70
C LEU A 110 9.99 0.77 5.05
N VAL A 111 9.77 1.84 5.81
CA VAL A 111 9.19 3.08 5.32
C VAL A 111 10.27 4.15 5.25
N VAL A 112 10.45 4.74 4.08
CA VAL A 112 11.34 5.88 3.86
C VAL A 112 10.51 7.07 3.40
N GLU A 113 10.36 8.05 4.28
CA GLU A 113 9.67 9.29 4.01
C GLU A 113 10.69 10.38 3.72
N SER A 114 10.42 11.27 2.77
CA SER A 114 11.24 12.47 2.60
C SER A 114 10.41 13.72 2.80
N TYR A 115 11.02 14.70 3.43
CA TYR A 115 10.47 16.00 3.73
C TYR A 115 11.37 17.08 3.14
N ASN A 116 10.81 18.23 2.79
CA ASN A 116 11.66 19.41 2.55
C ASN A 116 12.32 19.83 3.87
N ALA A 117 13.35 20.67 3.81
CA ALA A 117 14.21 20.94 4.96
C ALA A 117 13.46 21.52 6.18
N VAL A 118 12.29 22.14 5.96
CA VAL A 118 11.44 22.77 6.99
C VAL A 118 10.19 21.94 7.36
N PHE A 119 10.04 20.70 6.87
CA PHE A 119 8.90 19.81 7.13
C PHE A 119 7.52 20.35 6.73
N THR A 120 7.44 21.28 5.77
CA THR A 120 6.15 21.77 5.25
C THR A 120 5.60 20.90 4.13
N LYS A 121 6.47 20.18 3.42
CA LYS A 121 6.12 19.27 2.32
C LYS A 121 6.71 17.89 2.59
N ARG A 122 5.96 16.85 2.23
CA ARG A 122 6.36 15.44 2.27
C ARG A 122 6.27 14.86 0.87
N ALA A 123 7.31 14.17 0.42
CA ALA A 123 7.25 13.36 -0.80
C ALA A 123 7.05 11.89 -0.45
N ALA A 124 6.66 11.12 -1.48
CA ALA A 124 6.25 9.74 -1.42
C ALA A 124 7.03 8.91 -0.39
N ALA A 125 6.29 8.18 0.45
CA ALA A 125 6.88 7.15 1.27
C ALA A 125 7.27 5.98 0.37
N VAL A 126 8.55 5.59 0.40
CA VAL A 126 9.01 4.35 -0.23
C VAL A 126 8.83 3.23 0.77
N TYR A 127 8.08 2.23 0.37
CA TYR A 127 7.84 1.04 1.17
C TYR A 127 8.65 -0.10 0.57
N VAL A 128 9.66 -0.57 1.29
CA VAL A 128 10.43 -1.76 0.88
C VAL A 128 9.88 -2.93 1.66
N ALA A 129 9.20 -3.84 0.97
CA ALA A 129 8.76 -5.10 1.58
C ALA A 129 9.99 -5.82 2.15
N GLY A 130 9.88 -6.35 3.37
CA GLY A 130 10.90 -7.26 3.89
C GLY A 130 11.11 -8.40 2.89
N ALA A 131 12.37 -8.75 2.61
CA ALA A 131 12.72 -9.80 1.66
C ALA A 131 12.03 -11.12 2.01
N ARG A 132 10.82 -11.36 1.49
CA ARG A 132 10.30 -12.69 1.24
C ARG A 132 10.83 -13.11 -0.13
N PRO A 133 11.21 -14.38 -0.31
CA PRO A 133 11.21 -14.97 -1.64
C PRO A 133 9.84 -14.66 -2.23
N THR A 134 9.82 -13.88 -3.30
CA THR A 134 8.64 -13.82 -4.15
C THR A 134 8.62 -15.17 -4.84
N GLU A 135 8.03 -16.18 -4.22
CA GLU A 135 7.44 -17.21 -5.05
C GLU A 135 6.27 -16.52 -5.73
N PRO A 136 6.30 -16.38 -7.07
CA PRO A 136 5.08 -16.10 -7.77
C PRO A 136 4.15 -17.24 -7.39
N LEU A 137 3.03 -16.90 -6.75
CA LEU A 137 1.90 -17.82 -6.68
C LEU A 137 1.55 -18.06 -8.15
N GLN A 138 2.08 -19.14 -8.72
CA GLN A 138 1.60 -19.64 -10.00
C GLN A 138 0.19 -20.06 -9.68
N LEU A 139 -0.75 -19.17 -9.96
CA LEU A 139 -2.16 -19.49 -10.04
C LEU A 139 -2.20 -20.63 -11.05
N ALA A 140 -2.36 -21.86 -10.54
CA ALA A 140 -2.63 -22.99 -11.40
C ALA A 140 -3.89 -22.60 -12.15
N LYS A 141 -3.72 -22.33 -13.46
CA LYS A 141 -4.84 -22.17 -14.38
C LYS A 141 -5.75 -23.35 -14.10
N GLY A 142 -6.98 -23.06 -13.68
CA GLY A 142 -7.93 -24.08 -13.23
C GLY A 142 -7.94 -25.24 -14.20
N ALA A 143 -7.87 -26.46 -13.67
CA ALA A 143 -8.02 -27.65 -14.48
C ALA A 143 -9.36 -27.54 -15.22
N GLU A 144 -9.28 -27.50 -16.54
CA GLU A 144 -10.43 -27.50 -17.44
C GLU A 144 -11.24 -28.80 -17.17
N GLU A 145 -12.42 -28.68 -16.55
CA GLU A 145 -13.28 -29.83 -16.28
C GLU A 145 -13.98 -30.25 -17.58
N PHE A 146 -13.92 -31.56 -17.86
CA PHE A 146 -14.56 -32.14 -19.04
C PHE A 146 -16.07 -31.95 -18.96
N HIS A 147 -16.65 -31.25 -19.93
CA HIS A 147 -18.08 -30.95 -19.95
C HIS A 147 -18.84 -31.91 -20.89
N GLU A 148 -18.46 -31.94 -22.17
CA GLU A 148 -19.16 -32.77 -23.17
C GLU A 148 -18.25 -33.14 -24.35
N VAL A 149 -18.59 -34.22 -25.05
CA VAL A 149 -18.02 -34.57 -26.36
C VAL A 149 -19.04 -34.27 -27.43
N ARG A 150 -18.65 -33.49 -28.44
CA ARG A 150 -19.51 -33.18 -29.59
C ARG A 150 -18.78 -33.40 -30.93
N PRO A 151 -19.52 -33.58 -32.03
CA PRO A 151 -18.93 -33.60 -33.37
C PRO A 151 -18.16 -32.31 -33.67
N TYR A 152 -17.03 -32.45 -34.37
CA TYR A 152 -16.21 -31.33 -34.82
C TYR A 152 -16.99 -30.43 -35.78
N GLN A 153 -16.88 -29.12 -35.60
CA GLN A 153 -17.39 -28.14 -36.56
C GLN A 153 -16.24 -27.28 -37.12
N PRO A 154 -16.31 -26.88 -38.41
CA PRO A 154 -15.33 -25.95 -38.98
C PRO A 154 -15.22 -24.67 -38.15
N GLY A 155 -14.01 -24.36 -37.66
CA GLY A 155 -13.74 -23.22 -36.77
C GLY A 155 -13.31 -23.64 -35.36
N ASP A 156 -13.49 -24.90 -34.99
CA ASP A 156 -13.03 -25.40 -33.70
C ASP A 156 -11.51 -25.61 -33.65
N ALA A 157 -10.91 -25.34 -32.49
CA ALA A 157 -9.47 -25.43 -32.29
C ALA A 157 -8.98 -26.91 -32.28
N PRO A 158 -7.96 -27.27 -33.09
CA PRO A 158 -7.48 -28.65 -33.21
C PRO A 158 -6.93 -29.26 -31.91
N ARG A 159 -6.52 -28.42 -30.95
CA ARG A 159 -5.98 -28.85 -29.65
C ARG A 159 -7.00 -29.60 -28.78
N PHE A 160 -8.30 -29.47 -29.08
CA PHE A 160 -9.37 -30.10 -28.33
C PHE A 160 -9.93 -31.37 -29.02
N ILE A 161 -9.31 -31.83 -30.11
CA ILE A 161 -9.72 -33.05 -30.82
C ILE A 161 -9.51 -34.28 -29.92
N ASN A 162 -10.56 -35.10 -29.80
CA ASN A 162 -10.47 -36.37 -29.09
C ASN A 162 -9.91 -37.46 -30.01
N TRP A 163 -8.57 -37.55 -30.08
CA TRP A 163 -7.87 -38.54 -30.90
C TRP A 163 -8.21 -39.99 -30.56
N ARG A 164 -8.56 -40.26 -29.29
CA ARG A 164 -8.92 -41.62 -28.84
C ARG A 164 -10.28 -42.05 -29.38
N LEU A 165 -11.24 -41.13 -29.46
CA LEU A 165 -12.55 -41.41 -30.05
C LEU A 165 -12.45 -41.49 -31.57
N TYR A 166 -11.71 -40.58 -32.20
CA TYR A 166 -11.42 -40.62 -33.63
C TYR A 166 -10.86 -41.98 -34.07
N ALA A 167 -9.90 -42.54 -33.32
CA ALA A 167 -9.33 -43.85 -33.62
C ALA A 167 -10.35 -45.02 -33.58
N LYS A 168 -11.51 -44.85 -32.92
CA LYS A 168 -12.57 -45.86 -32.82
C LYS A 168 -13.68 -45.66 -33.82
N THR A 169 -14.06 -44.41 -34.08
CA THR A 169 -15.25 -44.07 -34.89
C THR A 169 -14.93 -43.61 -36.30
N GLY A 170 -13.69 -43.16 -36.57
CA GLY A 170 -13.32 -42.52 -37.83
C GLY A 170 -13.81 -41.08 -37.99
N ASP A 171 -14.82 -40.67 -37.20
CA ASP A 171 -15.32 -39.29 -37.17
C ASP A 171 -14.56 -38.39 -36.18
N LEU A 172 -14.45 -37.09 -36.52
CA LEU A 172 -13.81 -36.09 -35.67
C LEU A 172 -14.76 -35.59 -34.58
N TYR A 173 -14.32 -35.71 -33.33
CA TYR A 173 -15.00 -35.22 -32.14
C TYR A 173 -14.10 -34.28 -31.35
N ILE A 174 -14.71 -33.34 -30.61
CA ILE A 174 -14.03 -32.41 -29.72
C ILE A 174 -14.47 -32.62 -28.28
N ASN A 175 -13.49 -32.58 -27.38
CA ASN A 175 -13.73 -32.42 -25.94
C ASN A 175 -14.00 -30.94 -25.67
N LYS A 176 -15.22 -30.60 -25.29
CA LYS A 176 -15.53 -29.27 -24.78
C LYS A 176 -15.28 -29.27 -23.29
N TYR A 177 -14.39 -28.40 -22.87
CA TYR A 177 -14.15 -28.14 -21.47
C TYR A 177 -15.01 -26.95 -21.05
N ALA A 178 -15.70 -27.05 -19.91
CA ALA A 178 -16.20 -25.85 -19.26
C ALA A 178 -14.97 -25.15 -18.69
N GLY A 179 -14.73 -23.89 -19.08
CA GLY A 179 -13.80 -23.08 -18.32
C GLY A 179 -14.33 -23.03 -16.89
N ALA A 180 -13.49 -23.30 -15.88
CA ALA A 180 -13.87 -22.98 -14.52
C ALA A 180 -14.34 -21.52 -14.52
N GLU A 181 -15.54 -21.23 -13.98
CA GLU A 181 -15.87 -19.84 -13.67
C GLU A 181 -14.80 -19.37 -12.69
N GLU A 182 -13.83 -18.61 -13.18
CA GLU A 182 -12.82 -18.01 -12.32
C GLU A 182 -13.54 -17.01 -11.42
N LEU A 183 -13.79 -17.41 -10.17
CA LEU A 183 -14.31 -16.51 -9.16
C LEU A 183 -13.31 -15.36 -9.00
N ARG A 184 -13.73 -14.14 -9.29
CA ARG A 184 -12.86 -12.95 -9.24
C ARG A 184 -13.11 -12.20 -7.94
N ALA A 185 -12.04 -12.03 -7.17
CA ALA A 185 -12.05 -11.16 -6.02
C ALA A 185 -11.26 -9.88 -6.29
N VAL A 186 -11.85 -8.74 -5.95
CA VAL A 186 -11.16 -7.44 -6.00
C VAL A 186 -10.83 -7.01 -4.58
N VAL A 187 -9.54 -6.87 -4.28
CA VAL A 187 -9.07 -6.32 -3.01
C VAL A 187 -8.70 -4.86 -3.24
N VAL A 188 -9.47 -3.96 -2.64
CA VAL A 188 -9.27 -2.51 -2.71
C VAL A 188 -8.42 -2.07 -1.52
N LEU A 189 -7.26 -1.47 -1.78
CA LEU A 189 -6.31 -1.02 -0.77
C LEU A 189 -6.41 0.51 -0.61
N ASP A 190 -7.05 0.97 0.45
CA ASP A 190 -7.03 2.39 0.81
C ASP A 190 -5.76 2.76 1.58
N THR A 191 -4.67 2.97 0.85
CA THR A 191 -3.36 3.28 1.42
C THR A 191 -3.18 4.74 1.82
N ARG A 192 -4.24 5.57 1.80
CA ARG A 192 -4.17 6.99 2.22
C ARG A 192 -3.79 7.13 3.68
N ARG A 193 -4.24 6.19 4.52
CA ARG A 193 -3.93 6.12 5.95
C ARG A 193 -3.52 4.70 6.30
N MET A 194 -2.56 4.58 7.21
CA MET A 194 -2.07 3.26 7.67
C MET A 194 -1.66 2.33 6.51
N ALA A 195 -1.05 2.89 5.45
CA ALA A 195 -0.72 2.20 4.21
C ALA A 195 -0.05 0.82 4.39
N VAL A 196 0.84 0.72 5.39
CA VAL A 196 1.53 -0.50 5.80
C VAL A 196 0.54 -1.55 6.33
N ALA A 197 -0.29 -1.16 7.31
CA ALA A 197 -1.29 -2.05 7.90
C ALA A 197 -2.31 -2.52 6.86
N VAL A 198 -2.72 -1.61 5.97
CA VAL A 198 -3.62 -1.92 4.85
C VAL A 198 -3.01 -2.93 3.90
N ALA A 199 -1.74 -2.75 3.51
CA ALA A 199 -1.07 -3.70 2.63
C ALA A 199 -0.88 -5.09 3.28
N ASP A 200 -0.51 -5.11 4.57
CA ASP A 200 -0.37 -6.35 5.35
C ASP A 200 -1.70 -7.10 5.48
N ALA A 201 -2.77 -6.39 5.84
CA ALA A 201 -4.12 -6.94 5.90
C ALA A 201 -4.61 -7.42 4.53
N ALA A 202 -4.39 -6.65 3.47
CA ALA A 202 -4.76 -7.03 2.10
C ALA A 202 -4.03 -8.30 1.63
N GLN A 203 -2.79 -8.52 2.04
CA GLN A 203 -2.08 -9.76 1.75
C GLN A 203 -2.70 -10.97 2.48
N ARG A 204 -3.14 -10.80 3.73
CA ARG A 204 -3.85 -11.86 4.49
C ARG A 204 -5.23 -12.16 3.90
N VAL A 205 -5.96 -11.11 3.49
CA VAL A 205 -7.23 -11.23 2.75
C VAL A 205 -7.03 -12.03 1.47
N ALA A 206 -6.00 -11.68 0.69
CA ALA A 206 -5.71 -12.37 -0.55
C ALA A 206 -5.38 -13.85 -0.35
N SER A 207 -4.66 -14.21 0.73
CA SER A 207 -4.43 -15.63 1.05
C SER A 207 -5.74 -16.37 1.36
N VAL A 208 -6.65 -15.74 2.12
CA VAL A 208 -7.97 -16.35 2.42
C VAL A 208 -8.80 -16.53 1.15
N LEU A 209 -8.81 -15.54 0.27
CA LEU A 209 -9.52 -15.61 -1.02
C LEU A 209 -8.93 -16.67 -1.95
N ALA A 210 -7.60 -16.73 -2.05
CA ALA A 210 -6.91 -17.73 -2.87
C ALA A 210 -7.16 -19.16 -2.36
N GLU A 211 -7.18 -19.37 -1.03
CA GLU A 211 -7.56 -20.65 -0.40
C GLU A 211 -8.98 -21.10 -0.80
N ARG A 212 -9.86 -20.15 -1.13
CA ARG A 212 -11.24 -20.40 -1.59
C ARG A 212 -11.39 -20.44 -3.12
N GLY A 213 -10.28 -20.44 -3.86
CA GLY A 213 -10.29 -20.56 -5.32
C GLY A 213 -10.55 -19.24 -6.07
N PHE A 214 -10.52 -18.08 -5.39
CA PHE A 214 -10.66 -16.80 -6.06
C PHE A 214 -9.36 -16.35 -6.73
N SER A 215 -9.48 -15.82 -7.95
CA SER A 215 -8.45 -15.03 -8.61
C SER A 215 -8.47 -13.60 -8.03
N VAL A 216 -7.37 -13.20 -7.38
CA VAL A 216 -7.30 -11.95 -6.62
C VAL A 216 -6.64 -10.84 -7.45
N MET A 217 -7.35 -9.73 -7.62
CA MET A 217 -6.83 -8.48 -8.18
C MET A 217 -6.70 -7.40 -7.11
N TYR A 218 -5.57 -6.71 -7.06
CA TYR A 218 -5.36 -5.58 -6.16
C TYR A 218 -5.64 -4.26 -6.86
N TYR A 219 -6.39 -3.37 -6.20
CA TYR A 219 -6.70 -2.04 -6.72
C TYR A 219 -6.44 -0.97 -5.66
N VAL A 220 -5.69 0.08 -6.01
CA VAL A 220 -5.46 1.23 -5.13
C VAL A 220 -6.22 2.44 -5.70
N PRO A 221 -7.16 3.05 -4.95
CA PRO A 221 -7.87 4.24 -5.38
C PRO A 221 -6.93 5.38 -5.82
N GLY A 222 -7.22 5.95 -6.99
CA GLY A 222 -6.43 7.02 -7.60
C GLY A 222 -5.11 6.59 -8.25
N VAL A 223 -4.70 5.33 -8.10
CA VAL A 223 -3.49 4.74 -8.71
C VAL A 223 -3.87 3.71 -9.78
N GLY A 224 -4.81 2.82 -9.48
CA GLY A 224 -5.27 1.77 -10.38
C GLY A 224 -4.92 0.36 -9.91
N VAL A 225 -4.88 -0.59 -10.85
CA VAL A 225 -4.53 -1.99 -10.60
C VAL A 225 -3.04 -2.11 -10.30
N VAL A 226 -2.70 -2.92 -9.29
CA VAL A 226 -1.31 -3.18 -8.89
C VAL A 226 -1.05 -4.69 -8.79
N ASP A 227 0.17 -5.13 -9.07
CA ASP A 227 0.50 -6.56 -9.12
C ASP A 227 0.53 -7.23 -7.74
N LYS A 228 0.71 -6.44 -6.67
CA LYS A 228 0.89 -6.93 -5.30
C LYS A 228 0.21 -6.02 -4.29
N ALA A 229 -0.20 -6.58 -3.16
CA ALA A 229 -0.61 -5.84 -1.97
C ALA A 229 0.56 -5.05 -1.38
N SER A 230 0.85 -3.89 -1.97
CA SER A 230 1.93 -2.99 -1.57
C SER A 230 1.34 -1.65 -1.15
N PRO A 231 1.92 -0.99 -0.13
CA PRO A 231 1.59 0.39 0.13
C PRO A 231 1.95 1.23 -1.11
N ALA A 232 0.98 1.99 -1.63
CA ALA A 232 1.18 2.80 -2.83
C ALA A 232 1.13 4.30 -2.47
N PRO A 233 2.15 5.08 -2.85
CA PRO A 233 2.12 6.54 -2.71
C PRO A 233 1.14 7.17 -3.71
N GLY A 234 0.58 8.33 -3.35
CA GLY A 234 -0.34 9.07 -4.23
C GLY A 234 -1.78 8.54 -4.26
N ALA A 235 -2.11 7.58 -3.41
CA ALA A 235 -3.49 7.13 -3.22
C ALA A 235 -4.40 8.32 -2.88
N ARG A 236 -5.54 8.39 -3.56
CA ARG A 236 -6.57 9.42 -3.39
C ARG A 236 -7.91 8.81 -3.80
N CYS A 237 -9.02 9.28 -3.24
CA CYS A 237 -10.30 8.86 -3.78
C CYS A 237 -10.45 9.37 -5.21
N GLY A 238 -10.74 8.44 -6.12
CA GLY A 238 -10.80 8.69 -7.55
C GLY A 238 -10.59 7.40 -8.33
N GLY A 239 -11.08 7.40 -9.57
CA GLY A 239 -11.15 6.20 -10.40
C GLY A 239 -12.42 5.39 -10.12
N ALA A 240 -12.87 4.64 -11.14
CA ALA A 240 -13.93 3.67 -10.99
C ALA A 240 -13.34 2.40 -10.37
N ILE A 241 -13.77 2.08 -9.15
CA ILE A 241 -13.35 0.85 -8.46
C ILE A 241 -14.02 -0.32 -9.19
N PRO A 242 -13.24 -1.28 -9.73
CA PRO A 242 -13.81 -2.45 -10.38
C PRO A 242 -14.47 -3.37 -9.33
N CYS A 243 -15.62 -3.94 -9.68
CA CYS A 243 -16.30 -4.91 -8.83
C CYS A 243 -15.97 -6.34 -9.29
N GLY A 244 -15.67 -7.22 -8.33
CA GLY A 244 -15.61 -8.66 -8.55
C GLY A 244 -16.84 -9.36 -7.99
N ASP A 245 -16.82 -10.69 -8.04
CA ASP A 245 -17.82 -11.55 -7.37
C ASP A 245 -17.82 -11.29 -5.86
N VAL A 246 -16.62 -11.04 -5.30
CA VAL A 246 -16.43 -10.49 -3.96
C VAL A 246 -15.50 -9.29 -4.04
N THR A 247 -15.92 -8.16 -3.46
CA THR A 247 -15.06 -6.98 -3.32
C THR A 247 -14.70 -6.78 -1.86
N VAL A 248 -13.41 -6.77 -1.53
CA VAL A 248 -12.92 -6.54 -0.17
C VAL A 248 -12.22 -5.20 -0.09
N TYR A 249 -12.77 -4.26 0.68
CA TYR A 249 -12.19 -2.95 0.92
C TYR A 249 -11.37 -2.97 2.22
N VAL A 250 -10.07 -2.75 2.11
CA VAL A 250 -9.13 -2.74 3.24
C VAL A 250 -8.67 -1.31 3.49
N GLY A 251 -8.92 -0.79 4.69
CA GLY A 251 -8.63 0.61 5.02
C GLY A 251 -8.78 0.93 6.51
N SER A 252 -8.47 2.17 6.89
CA SER A 252 -8.70 2.67 8.27
C SER A 252 -10.17 3.03 8.56
N LEU A 253 -11.06 2.97 7.56
CA LEU A 253 -12.47 3.36 7.58
C LEU A 253 -12.77 4.73 8.24
N SER A 254 -11.79 5.64 8.33
CA SER A 254 -11.98 6.96 8.94
C SER A 254 -12.36 8.04 7.93
N ASP A 255 -12.09 7.79 6.66
CA ASP A 255 -12.40 8.61 5.50
C ASP A 255 -12.41 7.62 4.33
N MET A 256 -13.57 7.12 3.92
CA MET A 256 -13.69 6.01 2.96
C MET A 256 -13.91 6.53 1.55
N CYS A 257 -13.32 5.87 0.56
CA CYS A 257 -13.71 6.11 -0.82
C CYS A 257 -15.06 5.44 -1.09
N ARG A 258 -15.93 6.13 -1.83
CA ARG A 258 -17.23 5.59 -2.23
C ARG A 258 -17.01 4.38 -3.14
N VAL A 259 -17.57 3.24 -2.76
CA VAL A 259 -17.56 2.01 -3.55
C VAL A 259 -19.00 1.62 -3.87
N GLY A 260 -19.28 1.36 -5.15
CA GLY A 260 -20.62 1.03 -5.64
C GLY A 260 -20.79 -0.45 -6.00
N CYS A 261 -20.08 -1.35 -5.31
CA CYS A 261 -20.09 -2.77 -5.62
C CYS A 261 -21.20 -3.51 -4.84
N PRO A 262 -21.88 -4.49 -5.47
CA PRO A 262 -23.03 -5.17 -4.90
C PRO A 262 -22.66 -6.05 -3.69
N SER A 263 -21.55 -6.77 -3.76
CA SER A 263 -21.03 -7.62 -2.68
C SER A 263 -19.73 -7.06 -2.13
N ILE A 264 -19.82 -6.33 -1.01
CA ILE A 264 -18.66 -5.67 -0.41
C ILE A 264 -18.44 -6.06 1.06
N VAL A 265 -17.18 -6.38 1.36
CA VAL A 265 -16.69 -6.62 2.72
C VAL A 265 -15.69 -5.52 3.06
N TYR A 266 -15.90 -4.84 4.18
CA TYR A 266 -14.98 -3.84 4.72
C TYR A 266 -14.11 -4.45 5.81
N ILE A 267 -12.82 -4.20 5.74
CA ILE A 267 -11.84 -4.56 6.77
C ILE A 267 -11.24 -3.29 7.34
N ASP A 268 -11.57 -3.02 8.60
CA ASP A 268 -11.04 -1.89 9.36
C ASP A 268 -9.74 -2.26 10.06
N VAL A 269 -8.60 -1.89 9.45
CA VAL A 269 -7.28 -2.17 10.03
C VAL A 269 -6.99 -1.39 11.30
N ALA A 270 -7.71 -0.29 11.56
CA ALA A 270 -7.59 0.41 12.84
C ALA A 270 -8.57 -0.12 13.88
N GLY A 271 -9.53 -0.96 13.50
CA GLY A 271 -10.49 -1.60 14.41
C GLY A 271 -9.87 -2.69 15.29
N GLU A 272 -8.60 -3.06 15.08
CA GLU A 272 -7.86 -3.90 16.03
C GLU A 272 -7.66 -3.22 17.39
N ASP A 273 -7.58 -1.88 17.42
CA ASP A 273 -7.61 -1.12 18.68
C ASP A 273 -9.08 -0.99 19.16
N PRO A 274 -9.43 -1.53 20.34
CA PRO A 274 -10.79 -1.48 20.86
C PRO A 274 -11.35 -0.05 20.98
N LEU A 275 -10.51 0.93 21.31
CA LEU A 275 -10.95 2.32 21.44
C LEU A 275 -11.27 2.93 20.07
N ALA A 276 -10.48 2.60 19.05
CA ALA A 276 -10.75 3.02 17.69
C ALA A 276 -12.02 2.36 17.12
N ALA A 277 -12.23 1.07 17.41
CA ALA A 277 -13.44 0.35 17.04
C ALA A 277 -14.71 0.95 17.68
N ILE A 278 -14.67 1.24 18.99
CA ILE A 278 -15.82 1.84 19.71
C ILE A 278 -16.21 3.18 19.08
N ARG A 279 -15.24 4.04 18.76
CA ARG A 279 -15.49 5.34 18.12
C ARG A 279 -16.15 5.22 16.73
N ARG A 280 -16.03 4.06 16.08
CA ARG A 280 -16.55 3.79 14.72
C ARG A 280 -17.81 2.95 14.69
N LEU A 281 -18.37 2.58 15.83
CA LEU A 281 -19.64 1.84 15.92
C LEU A 281 -20.78 2.46 15.11
N PRO A 282 -20.98 3.80 15.08
CA PRO A 282 -22.02 4.41 14.25
C PRO A 282 -21.84 4.09 12.76
N LEU A 283 -20.62 4.21 12.24
CA LEU A 283 -20.28 3.88 10.86
C LEU A 283 -20.47 2.39 10.56
N TYR A 284 -20.07 1.50 11.47
CA TYR A 284 -20.26 0.06 11.28
C TYR A 284 -21.74 -0.30 11.17
N ARG A 285 -22.62 0.36 11.93
CA ARG A 285 -24.07 0.18 11.85
C ARG A 285 -24.62 0.64 10.50
N GLU A 286 -24.15 1.79 10.00
CA GLU A 286 -24.55 2.33 8.70
C GLU A 286 -24.14 1.39 7.55
N LEU A 287 -22.89 0.92 7.55
CA LEU A 287 -22.39 -0.03 6.54
C LEU A 287 -23.12 -1.38 6.60
N ARG A 288 -23.42 -1.89 7.79
CA ARG A 288 -24.20 -3.13 7.92
C ARG A 288 -25.65 -2.95 7.47
N ALA A 289 -26.24 -1.77 7.69
CA ALA A 289 -27.59 -1.45 7.22
C ALA A 289 -27.70 -1.40 5.69
N SER A 290 -26.61 -1.09 4.98
CA SER A 290 -26.55 -1.17 3.52
C SER A 290 -26.26 -2.57 2.98
N GLY A 291 -26.20 -3.58 3.85
CA GLY A 291 -25.94 -4.98 3.47
C GLY A 291 -24.46 -5.35 3.40
N ALA A 292 -23.54 -4.43 3.76
CA ALA A 292 -22.11 -4.73 3.76
C ALA A 292 -21.67 -5.49 5.01
N VAL A 293 -20.67 -6.35 4.85
CA VAL A 293 -20.00 -7.02 5.98
C VAL A 293 -18.86 -6.14 6.48
N VAL A 294 -18.75 -5.93 7.79
CA VAL A 294 -17.66 -5.13 8.39
C VAL A 294 -16.91 -5.97 9.41
N LEU A 295 -15.63 -6.17 9.14
CA LEU A 295 -14.69 -6.97 9.93
C LEU A 295 -13.53 -6.09 10.41
N THR A 296 -12.92 -6.46 11.53
CA THR A 296 -11.72 -5.81 12.06
C THR A 296 -10.46 -6.64 11.80
N ARG A 297 -10.61 -7.96 11.65
CA ARG A 297 -9.51 -8.89 11.38
C ARG A 297 -9.68 -9.55 10.01
N PRO A 298 -8.61 -9.64 9.19
CA PRO A 298 -8.65 -10.32 7.90
C PRO A 298 -9.09 -11.79 7.97
N GLU A 299 -8.78 -12.49 9.05
CA GLU A 299 -9.01 -13.94 9.18
C GLU A 299 -10.49 -14.27 9.36
N ASP A 300 -11.26 -13.34 9.93
CA ASP A 300 -12.71 -13.48 10.13
C ASP A 300 -13.46 -13.55 8.79
N LEU A 301 -12.82 -13.12 7.69
CA LEU A 301 -13.34 -13.24 6.33
C LEU A 301 -13.71 -14.68 5.96
N ARG A 302 -12.99 -15.67 6.51
CA ARG A 302 -13.25 -17.10 6.28
C ARG A 302 -14.66 -17.56 6.64
N GLN A 303 -15.39 -16.81 7.48
CA GLN A 303 -16.74 -17.16 7.91
C GLN A 303 -17.83 -16.68 6.94
N PHE A 304 -17.48 -15.79 6.00
CA PHE A 304 -18.44 -15.10 5.14
C PHE A 304 -18.32 -15.46 3.66
N ILE A 305 -17.20 -16.08 3.28
CA ILE A 305 -16.94 -16.58 1.93
C ILE A 305 -16.79 -18.08 1.99
#